data_AF-A0A9D9PEL7-F1
#
_entry.id   AF-A0A9D9PEL7-F1
#
_cell.length_a   1.000
_cell.length_b   1.000
_cell.length_c   1.000
_cell.angle_alpha   90.00
_cell.angle_beta   90.00
_cell.angle_gamma   90.00
#
_symmetry.space_group_name_H-M   'P 1'
#
loop_
_entity.id
_entity.type
_entity.pdbx_description
1 polymer ?
#
loop_
_entity_poly.entity_id
_entity_poly.type
_entity_poly.pdbx_seq_one_letter_code
_entity_poly.pdbx_strand_id
1 'polypeptide(L)' 'METLEFVIYPDGRVVEKVTGIVGASCAEVTAAIEEQLGIVLHQEQTSEYYAQQQDAQATTQAQTTSFSEW' A
#
# COMPACT_ATOMS: atom_id res chain seq x y z
N MET A 1 -1.82 -2.42 10.52
CA MET A 1 -3.26 -2.58 10.30
C MET A 1 -3.64 -1.61 9.21
N GLU A 2 -4.36 -2.09 8.20
CA GLU A 2 -4.80 -1.30 7.04
C GLU A 2 -6.17 -0.69 7.33
N THR A 3 -6.36 0.58 6.98
CA THR A 3 -7.60 1.32 7.27
C THR A 3 -7.96 2.22 6.09
N LEU A 4 -9.23 2.16 5.68
CA LEU A 4 -9.84 3.12 4.76
C LEU A 4 -10.85 3.97 5.55
N GLU A 5 -10.65 5.28 5.56
CA GLU A 5 -11.52 6.24 6.22
C GLU A 5 -12.23 7.10 5.16
N PHE A 6 -13.55 7.27 5.32
CA PHE A 6 -14.37 8.08 4.44
C PHE A 6 -15.02 9.23 5.22
N VAL A 7 -14.83 10.45 4.76
CA VAL A 7 -15.50 11.65 5.28
C VAL A 7 -16.48 12.16 4.23
N ILE A 8 -17.77 12.05 4.53
CA ILE A 8 -18.85 12.50 3.65
C ILE A 8 -19.35 13.86 4.15
N TYR A 9 -19.19 14.89 3.33
CA TYR A 9 -19.66 16.23 3.64
C TYR A 9 -21.14 16.40 3.26
N PRO A 10 -21.88 17.31 3.92
CA PRO A 10 -23.29 17.59 3.60
C PRO A 10 -23.52 18.11 2.17
N ASP A 11 -22.49 18.62 1.52
CA ASP A 11 -22.52 19.07 0.12
C ASP A 11 -22.28 17.92 -0.89
N GLY A 12 -22.15 16.68 -0.41
CA GLY A 12 -21.98 15.48 -1.23
C GLY A 12 -20.53 15.17 -1.61
N ARG A 13 -19.56 15.96 -1.16
CA ARG A 13 -18.13 15.63 -1.36
C ARG A 13 -17.72 14.49 -0.45
N VAL A 14 -16.92 13.57 -0.98
CA VAL A 14 -16.33 12.46 -0.23
C VAL A 14 -14.82 12.63 -0.23
N VAL A 15 -14.22 12.57 0.96
CA VAL A 15 -12.77 12.49 1.13
C VAL A 15 -12.42 11.10 1.59
N GLU A 16 -11.53 10.45 0.85
CA GLU A 16 -11.00 9.13 1.16
C GLU A 16 -9.58 9.24 1.70
N LYS A 17 -9.31 8.51 2.78
CA LYS A 17 -7.97 8.42 3.38
C LYS A 17 -7.59 6.96 3.60
N VAL A 18 -6.54 6.54 2.90
CA VAL A 18 -5.97 5.20 3.01
C VAL A 18 -4.74 5.25 3.90
N THR A 19 -4.64 4.34 4.86
CA THR A 19 -3.48 4.21 5.74
C THR A 19 -3.12 2.75 5.94
N GLY A 20 -1.82 2.47 6.14
CA GLY A 20 -1.33 1.12 6.41
C GLY A 20 -1.13 0.23 5.18
N ILE A 21 -1.47 0.70 3.98
CA ILE A 21 -1.14 0.06 2.70
C ILE A 21 0.11 0.74 2.13
N VAL A 22 1.15 -0.03 1.83
CA VAL A 22 2.41 0.49 1.29
C VAL A 22 2.47 0.35 -0.23
N GLY A 23 3.14 1.28 -0.90
CA GLY A 23 3.32 1.25 -2.34
C GLY A 23 2.06 1.60 -3.14
N ALA A 24 2.07 1.22 -4.42
CA ALA A 24 0.99 1.54 -5.35
C ALA A 24 -0.29 0.73 -5.15
N SER A 25 -0.26 -0.34 -4.33
CA SER A 25 -1.45 -1.17 -4.10
C SER A 25 -2.59 -0.45 -3.40
N CYS A 26 -2.33 0.68 -2.74
CA CYS A 26 -3.42 1.52 -2.24
C CYS A 26 -4.32 2.02 -3.38
N ALA A 27 -3.74 2.43 -4.51
CA ALA A 27 -4.50 2.93 -5.67
C ALA A 27 -5.33 1.81 -6.34
N GLU A 28 -4.85 0.57 -6.31
CA GLU A 28 -5.59 -0.56 -6.87
C GLU A 28 -6.82 -0.90 -6.03
N VAL A 29 -6.69 -0.81 -4.70
CA VAL A 29 -7.79 -1.07 -3.76
C VAL A 29 -8.86 0.02 -3.86
N THR A 30 -8.47 1.28 -4.04
CA THR A 30 -9.43 2.40 -4.11
C THR A 30 -10.07 2.56 -5.48
N ALA A 31 -9.48 2.07 -6.57
CA ALA A 31 -9.98 2.25 -7.92
C ALA A 31 -11.46 1.83 -8.10
N ALA A 32 -11.85 0.67 -7.56
CA ALA A 32 -13.24 0.21 -7.64
C ALA A 32 -14.21 1.07 -6.81
N ILE A 33 -13.72 1.68 -5.73
CA ILE A 33 -14.51 2.53 -4.84
C ILE A 33 -14.68 3.92 -5.48
N GLU A 34 -13.60 4.47 -6.02
CA GLU A 34 -13.59 5.75 -6.75
C GLU A 34 -14.55 5.72 -7.94
N GLU A 35 -14.60 4.62 -8.70
CA GLU A 35 -15.55 4.45 -9.82
C GLU A 35 -17.02 4.51 -9.36
N GLN A 36 -17.32 4.03 -8.16
CA GLN A 36 -18.68 4.07 -7.59
C GLN A 36 -19.00 5.43 -6.96
N LEU A 37 -18.01 6.11 -6.39
CA LEU A 37 -18.16 7.43 -5.77
C LEU A 37 -18.22 8.57 -6.79
N GLY A 38 -17.63 8.39 -7.97
CA GLY A 38 -17.74 9.30 -9.11
C GLY A 38 -16.39 9.71 -9.69
N ILE A 39 -16.12 11.02 -9.73
CA ILE A 39 -14.92 11.60 -10.35
C ILE A 39 -13.94 12.06 -9.29
N VAL A 40 -12.69 11.60 -9.39
CA VAL A 40 -11.60 12.06 -8.52
C VAL A 40 -11.21 13.48 -8.92
N LEU A 41 -11.48 14.44 -8.04
CA LEU A 41 -11.12 15.85 -8.26
C LEU A 41 -9.69 16.16 -7.82
N HIS A 42 -9.21 15.46 -6.81
CA HIS A 42 -7.89 15.67 -6.22
C HIS A 42 -7.38 14.37 -5.58
N GLN A 43 -6.10 14.08 -5.79
CA GLN A 43 -5.41 12.95 -5.20
C GLN A 43 -4.07 13.44 -4.64
N GLU A 44 -3.76 13.05 -3.40
CA GLU A 44 -2.50 13.34 -2.74
C GLU A 44 -1.87 12.03 -2.27
N GLN A 45 -0.62 11.80 -2.64
CA GLN A 45 0.12 10.60 -2.25
C GLN A 45 0.78 10.82 -0.88
N THR A 46 0.57 9.88 0.05
CA THR A 46 1.21 9.92 1.36
C THR A 46 2.62 9.29 1.29
N SER A 47 3.39 9.42 2.37
CA SER A 47 4.71 8.78 2.50
C SER A 47 4.69 7.27 2.25
N GLU A 48 3.60 6.61 2.62
CA GLU A 48 3.37 5.17 2.51
C GLU A 48 3.29 4.72 1.04
N TYR A 49 2.80 5.58 0.15
CA TYR A 49 2.80 5.32 -1.29
C TYR A 49 4.22 5.14 -1.85
N TYR A 50 5.19 5.88 -1.31
CA TYR A 50 6.59 5.82 -1.72
C TYR A 50 7.41 4.79 -0.93
N ALA A 51 6.84 4.18 0.11
CA ALA A 51 7.50 3.13 0.85
C ALA A 51 7.57 1.87 -0.02
N GLN A 52 8.78 1.39 -0.29
CA GLN A 52 8.95 0.07 -0.90
C GLN A 52 8.54 -0.99 0.11
N GLN A 53 7.66 -1.90 -0.32
CA GLN A 53 7.39 -3.12 0.40
C GLN A 53 8.70 -3.92 0.43
N GLN A 54 9.37 -3.93 1.59
CA GLN A 54 10.49 -4.83 1.82
C GLN A 54 9.90 -6.23 1.93
N ASP A 55 9.77 -6.92 0.78
CA ASP A 55 9.63 -8.36 0.77
C ASP A 55 10.84 -8.93 1.49
N ALA A 56 10.66 -9.30 2.76
CA ALA A 56 11.63 -10.08 3.49
C ALA A 56 11.66 -11.50 2.89
N GLN A 57 12.23 -11.63 1.69
CA GLN A 57 12.79 -12.88 1.22
C GLN A 57 14.05 -13.15 2.03
N ALA A 58 13.86 -13.51 3.30
CA ALA A 58 14.87 -14.19 4.09
C ALA A 58 15.02 -15.58 3.49
N THR A 59 15.76 -15.70 2.39
CA THR A 59 16.32 -16.96 1.93
C THR A 59 17.32 -17.42 2.99
N THR A 60 16.82 -18.17 3.97
CA THR A 60 17.63 -18.99 4.87
C THR A 60 18.26 -20.12 4.06
N GLN A 61 19.34 -19.82 3.34
CA GLN A 61 20.26 -20.85 2.87
C GLN A 61 21.29 -21.09 3.98
N ALA A 62 20.86 -21.85 4.99
CA ALA A 62 21.80 -22.59 5.82
C ALA A 62 22.38 -23.71 4.94
N GLN A 63 23.54 -23.46 4.32
CA GLN A 63 24.35 -24.51 3.71
C GLN A 63 25.66 -24.60 4.49
N THR A 64 25.61 -25.54 5.43
CA THR A 64 26.68 -26.19 6.15
C THR A 64 28.07 -26.11 5.52
N THR A 65 29.00 -25.60 6.31
CA THR A 65 30.44 -25.88 6.30
C THR A 65 30.74 -27.35 5.96
N SER A 66 31.41 -27.60 4.83
CA SER A 66 32.47 -28.59 4.69
C SER A 66 33.00 -28.58 3.25
N PHE A 67 34.18 -28.03 3.04
CA PHE A 67 35.23 -28.74 2.31
C PHE A 67 36.59 -28.10 2.65
N SER A 68 37.34 -28.81 3.48
CA SER A 68 38.80 -28.69 3.54
C SER A 68 39.36 -28.84 2.13
N GLU A 69 40.18 -27.89 1.67
CA GLU A 69 41.29 -28.16 0.75
C GLU A 69 42.08 -26.86 0.49
N TRP A 70 43.02 -26.57 1.40
CA TRP A 70 44.36 -26.08 1.05
C TRP A 70 45.34 -26.31 2.21
#